data_AF-A0A2G3E5G2-F1
#
_entry.id   AF-A0A2G3E5G2-F1
#
_cell.length_a   1.000
_cell.length_b   1.000
_cell.length_c   1.000
_cell.angle_alpha   90.00
_cell.angle_beta   90.00
_cell.angle_gamma   90.00
#
_symmetry.space_group_name_H-M   'P 1'
#
loop_
_entity.id
_entity.type
_entity.pdbx_description
1 polymer ?
#
loop_
_entity_poly.entity_id
_entity_poly.type
_entity_poly.pdbx_seq_one_letter_code
_entity_poly.pdbx_strand_id
1 'polypeptide(L)'
;MKYEFRKINHHLVILLIIILVLSHFIICFTHLFGSSRANGEKLYQEIAEQYEGPITQEKLNQITEEYDYVCEIISQESIKESDYINDAISYEEYSKYRNELHECKIKEQQITKIYQQIVLDKEKNTDFINDTYLKYLLNPTRIEWLLFGILVILFLFSYSTEKRSILNICSCTKCGINRIRKQKLKWNMLVCFTFTTLFTFVELFLSIIFDGVTHLSAPVISVETVREYSIFNISVLSMIGLRFVFHFITGFIILLIIELCFWNHFKQLFLKRVI
;
A
#
# COMPACT_ATOMS: atom_id res chain seq x y z
N MET A 1 4.66 -34.32 -5.30
CA MET A 1 5.09 -33.37 -4.25
C MET A 1 6.54 -33.59 -3.83
N LYS A 2 6.92 -34.73 -3.23
CA LYS A 2 8.32 -34.98 -2.76
C LYS A 2 9.43 -34.72 -3.80
N TYR A 3 9.18 -35.00 -5.08
CA TYR A 3 10.18 -34.84 -6.15
C TYR A 3 10.44 -33.37 -6.54
N GLU A 4 9.39 -32.57 -6.69
CA GLU A 4 9.50 -31.13 -7.00
C GLU A 4 10.08 -30.34 -5.82
N PHE A 5 9.79 -30.77 -4.59
CA PHE A 5 10.41 -30.21 -3.38
C PHE A 5 11.93 -30.42 -3.41
N ARG A 6 12.40 -31.63 -3.72
CA ARG A 6 13.83 -32.00 -3.71
C ARG A 6 14.68 -31.32 -4.80
N LYS A 7 14.07 -30.77 -5.86
CA LYS A 7 14.78 -30.02 -6.91
C LYS A 7 15.22 -28.63 -6.45
N ILE A 8 14.55 -28.09 -5.45
CA ILE A 8 14.80 -26.76 -4.92
C ILE A 8 15.76 -26.91 -3.75
N ASN A 9 16.87 -26.17 -3.76
CA ASN A 9 17.72 -26.08 -2.59
C ASN A 9 16.93 -25.35 -1.49
N HIS A 10 16.39 -26.11 -0.53
CA HIS A 10 15.48 -25.61 0.50
C HIS A 10 16.03 -24.39 1.24
N HIS A 11 17.34 -24.39 1.49
CA HIS A 11 18.01 -23.27 2.15
C HIS A 11 18.00 -22.00 1.30
N LEU A 12 18.13 -22.09 -0.02
CA LEU A 12 18.08 -20.92 -0.91
C LEU A 12 16.67 -20.35 -1.02
N VAL A 13 15.63 -21.19 -1.09
CA VAL A 13 14.25 -20.69 -1.14
C VAL A 13 13.80 -20.11 0.20
N ILE A 14 14.16 -20.73 1.32
CA ILE A 14 13.92 -20.15 2.65
C ILE A 14 14.66 -18.81 2.79
N LEU A 15 15.92 -18.73 2.37
CA LEU A 15 16.69 -17.49 2.39
C LEU A 15 16.07 -16.41 1.49
N LEU A 16 15.55 -16.77 0.31
CA LEU A 16 14.87 -15.84 -0.59
C LEU A 16 13.54 -15.34 0.00
N ILE A 17 12.79 -16.22 0.67
CA ILE A 17 11.59 -15.83 1.45
C ILE A 17 11.98 -14.85 2.56
N ILE A 18 13.01 -15.16 3.35
CA ILE A 18 13.47 -14.28 4.44
C ILE A 18 13.89 -12.92 3.91
N ILE A 19 14.71 -12.88 2.85
CA ILE A 19 15.16 -11.61 2.24
C ILE A 19 13.97 -10.81 1.71
N LEU A 20 12.97 -11.47 1.12
CA LEU A 20 11.78 -10.80 0.59
C LEU A 20 10.92 -10.23 1.70
N VAL A 21 10.64 -11.01 2.75
CA VAL A 21 9.86 -10.54 3.91
C VAL A 21 10.59 -9.40 4.60
N LEU A 22 11.91 -9.51 4.80
CA LEU A 22 12.72 -8.45 5.39
C LEU A 22 12.79 -7.21 4.49
N SER A 23 12.97 -7.36 3.18
CA SER A 23 13.01 -6.21 2.27
C SER A 23 11.65 -5.51 2.21
N HIS A 24 10.56 -6.27 2.16
CA HIS A 24 9.22 -5.72 2.25
C HIS A 24 9.01 -4.96 3.56
N PHE A 25 9.38 -5.58 4.69
CA PHE A 25 9.29 -4.95 6.01
C PHE A 25 10.11 -3.67 6.07
N ILE A 26 11.36 -3.68 5.58
CA ILE A 26 12.24 -2.50 5.56
C ILE A 26 11.69 -1.41 4.64
N ILE A 27 11.17 -1.75 3.46
CA ILE A 27 10.60 -0.75 2.54
C ILE A 27 9.35 -0.10 3.16
N CYS A 28 8.46 -0.89 3.75
CA CYS A 28 7.30 -0.34 4.46
C CYS A 28 7.74 0.54 5.63
N PHE A 29 8.66 0.06 6.47
CA PHE A 29 9.18 0.78 7.62
C PHE A 29 9.88 2.09 7.22
N THR A 30 10.77 2.05 6.22
CA THR A 30 11.49 3.24 5.75
C THR A 30 10.58 4.26 5.08
N HIS A 31 9.49 3.84 4.44
CA HIS A 31 8.51 4.80 3.94
C HIS A 31 7.79 5.53 5.09
N LEU A 32 7.40 4.80 6.14
CA LEU A 32 6.69 5.37 7.29
C LEU A 32 7.57 6.30 8.13
N PHE A 33 8.81 5.91 8.39
CA PHE A 33 9.75 6.73 9.16
C PHE A 33 10.51 7.75 8.32
N GLY A 34 10.66 7.50 7.02
CA GLY A 34 11.34 8.40 6.10
C GLY A 34 10.49 9.61 5.73
N SER A 35 9.17 9.46 5.67
CA SER A 35 8.24 10.57 5.40
C SER A 35 8.04 11.48 6.62
N SER A 36 8.15 10.93 7.84
CA SER A 36 8.18 11.67 9.11
C SER A 36 9.34 12.70 9.23
N ARG A 37 10.31 12.71 8.30
CA ARG A 37 11.36 13.74 8.23
C ARG A 37 10.94 15.02 7.49
N ALA A 38 9.83 15.02 6.76
CA ALA A 38 9.28 16.25 6.19
C ALA A 38 8.49 16.98 7.29
N ASN A 39 8.90 18.22 7.63
CA ASN A 39 8.27 19.01 8.71
C ASN A 39 6.74 19.08 8.61
N GLY A 40 6.17 19.07 7.41
CA GLY A 40 4.72 19.10 7.21
C GLY A 40 3.98 17.80 7.56
N GLU A 41 4.61 16.64 7.43
CA GLU A 41 3.98 15.34 7.69
C GLU A 41 3.97 15.01 9.19
N LYS A 42 5.05 15.39 9.89
CA LYS A 42 5.08 15.35 11.36
C LYS A 42 4.04 16.29 11.97
N LEU A 43 3.92 17.51 11.44
CA LEU A 43 2.91 18.46 11.87
C LEU A 43 1.48 17.95 11.59
N TYR A 44 1.25 17.30 10.46
CA TYR A 44 -0.03 16.63 10.19
C TYR A 44 -0.34 15.56 11.22
N GLN A 45 0.63 14.67 11.53
CA GLN A 45 0.44 13.61 12.52
C GLN A 45 0.09 14.17 13.90
N GLU A 46 0.83 15.20 14.36
CA GLU A 46 0.58 15.85 15.65
C GLU A 46 -0.84 16.44 15.74
N ILE A 47 -1.29 17.12 14.68
CA ILE A 47 -2.65 17.69 14.65
C ILE A 47 -3.69 16.57 14.50
N ALA A 48 -3.46 15.56 13.66
CA ALA A 48 -4.41 14.48 13.44
C ALA A 48 -4.64 13.63 14.69
N GLU A 49 -3.58 13.33 15.46
CA GLU A 49 -3.68 12.62 16.75
C GLU A 49 -4.57 13.37 17.76
N GLN A 50 -4.54 14.71 17.75
CA GLN A 50 -5.39 15.51 18.65
C GLN A 50 -6.89 15.35 18.34
N TYR A 51 -7.25 15.20 17.07
CA TYR A 51 -8.65 15.13 16.63
C TYR A 51 -9.16 13.70 16.44
N GLU A 52 -8.31 12.68 16.55
CA GLU A 52 -8.62 11.25 16.31
C GLU A 52 -9.79 10.70 17.14
N GLY A 53 -10.60 9.84 16.52
CA GLY A 53 -11.75 9.18 17.11
C GLY A 53 -13.09 9.88 16.83
N PRO A 54 -14.09 9.73 17.71
CA PRO A 54 -15.44 10.22 17.45
C PRO A 54 -15.47 11.75 17.34
N ILE A 55 -16.18 12.23 16.32
CA ILE A 55 -16.31 13.65 16.02
C ILE A 55 -17.35 14.27 16.96
N THR A 56 -16.88 14.89 18.04
CA THR A 56 -17.72 15.66 18.97
C THR A 56 -17.92 17.09 18.49
N GLN A 57 -18.99 17.75 18.95
CA GLN A 57 -19.24 19.15 18.61
C GLN A 57 -18.12 20.08 19.15
N GLU A 58 -17.48 19.72 20.26
CA GLU A 58 -16.33 20.44 20.80
C GLU A 58 -15.13 20.38 19.85
N LYS A 59 -14.75 19.18 19.38
CA LYS A 59 -13.66 19.01 18.40
C LYS A 59 -13.91 19.75 17.10
N LEU A 60 -15.16 19.75 16.64
CA LEU A 60 -15.58 20.50 15.45
C LEU A 60 -15.43 22.00 15.64
N ASN A 61 -15.89 22.55 16.77
CA ASN A 61 -15.73 23.97 17.04
C ASN A 61 -14.25 24.35 17.12
N GLN A 62 -13.42 23.54 17.79
CA GLN A 62 -11.98 23.76 17.89
C GLN A 62 -11.29 23.80 16.52
N ILE A 63 -11.52 22.80 15.66
CA ILE A 63 -10.89 22.79 14.34
C ILE A 63 -11.43 23.89 13.41
N THR A 64 -12.70 24.24 13.53
CA THR A 64 -13.29 25.36 12.78
C THR A 64 -12.67 26.69 13.22
N GLU A 65 -12.56 26.95 14.52
CA GLU A 65 -11.91 28.15 15.05
C GLU A 65 -10.44 28.23 14.61
N GLU A 66 -9.72 27.11 14.63
CA GLU A 66 -8.32 27.05 14.19
C GLU A 66 -8.18 27.29 12.68
N TYR A 67 -9.09 26.72 11.87
CA TYR A 67 -9.15 26.95 10.42
C TYR A 67 -9.47 28.41 10.08
N ASP A 68 -10.51 28.98 10.71
CA ASP A 68 -10.94 30.35 10.49
C ASP A 68 -9.84 31.34 10.89
N TYR A 69 -9.16 31.12 12.02
CA TYR A 69 -8.02 31.92 12.45
C TYR A 69 -6.88 31.92 11.42
N VAL A 70 -6.51 30.75 10.91
CA VAL A 70 -5.44 30.62 9.90
C VAL A 70 -5.84 31.32 8.59
N CYS A 71 -7.08 31.13 8.14
CA CYS A 71 -7.59 31.80 6.94
C CYS A 71 -7.65 33.32 7.11
N GLU A 72 -8.08 33.81 8.27
CA GLU A 72 -8.14 35.24 8.57
C GLU A 72 -6.76 35.88 8.52
N ILE A 73 -5.78 35.33 9.25
CA ILE A 73 -4.40 35.85 9.27
C ILE A 73 -3.80 35.87 7.87
N ILE A 74 -3.97 34.80 7.08
CA ILE A 74 -3.44 34.75 5.70
C ILE A 74 -4.14 35.77 4.80
N SER A 75 -5.46 35.95 4.94
CA SER A 75 -6.24 36.90 4.12
C SER A 75 -5.87 38.36 4.36
N GLN A 76 -5.35 38.69 5.55
CA GLN A 76 -4.97 40.05 5.92
C GLN A 76 -3.56 40.46 5.42
N GLU A 77 -2.83 39.58 4.74
CA GLU A 77 -1.44 39.84 4.31
C GLU A 77 -1.29 41.13 3.51
N SER A 78 -2.14 41.33 2.50
CA SER A 78 -2.10 42.53 1.66
C SER A 78 -2.48 43.81 2.41
N ILE A 79 -3.42 43.71 3.36
CA ILE A 79 -3.93 44.83 4.15
C ILE A 79 -2.84 45.28 5.13
N LYS A 80 -2.31 44.35 5.93
CA LYS A 80 -1.28 44.65 6.94
C LYS A 80 0.05 45.09 6.32
N GLU A 81 0.41 44.59 5.14
CA GLU A 81 1.58 45.08 4.40
C GLU A 81 1.36 46.52 3.91
N SER A 82 0.16 46.83 3.39
CA SER A 82 -0.19 48.20 3.01
C SER A 82 -0.23 49.14 4.21
N ASP A 83 -0.78 48.72 5.34
CA ASP A 83 -0.87 49.54 6.55
C ASP A 83 0.53 49.88 7.09
N TYR A 84 1.49 48.96 6.99
CA TYR A 84 2.88 49.22 7.37
C TYR A 84 3.56 50.21 6.42
N ILE A 85 3.39 50.04 5.09
CA ILE A 85 3.95 50.94 4.08
C ILE A 85 3.39 52.37 4.23
N ASN A 86 2.13 52.49 4.65
CA ASN A 86 1.44 53.77 4.85
C ASN A 86 1.65 54.36 6.26
N ASP A 87 2.58 53.82 7.07
CA ASP A 87 2.85 54.21 8.46
C ASP A 87 1.61 54.15 9.39
N ALA A 88 0.59 53.36 9.03
CA ALA A 88 -0.64 53.19 9.81
C ALA A 88 -0.49 52.22 10.98
N ILE A 89 0.49 51.31 10.92
CA ILE A 89 0.87 50.39 12.01
C ILE A 89 2.35 50.51 12.34
N SER A 90 2.70 50.24 13.60
CA SER A 90 4.09 50.28 14.05
C SER A 90 4.91 49.08 13.54
N TYR A 91 6.23 49.23 13.51
CA TYR A 91 7.14 48.12 13.21
C TYR A 91 6.96 46.94 14.18
N GLU A 92 6.74 47.19 15.47
CA GLU A 92 6.53 46.13 16.47
C GLU A 92 5.26 45.32 16.17
N GLU A 93 4.19 46.02 15.82
CA GLU A 93 2.90 45.40 15.47
C GLU A 93 2.99 44.60 14.16
N TYR A 94 3.66 45.15 13.14
CA TYR A 94 3.89 44.44 11.88
C TYR A 94 4.82 43.23 12.06
N SER A 95 5.86 43.35 12.87
CA SER A 95 6.79 42.25 13.18
C SER A 95 6.07 41.10 13.89
N LYS A 96 5.20 41.40 14.86
CA LYS A 96 4.37 40.39 15.53
C LYS A 96 3.46 39.67 14.53
N TYR A 97 2.75 40.43 13.69
CA TYR A 97 1.90 39.88 12.64
C TYR A 97 2.69 38.99 11.66
N ARG A 98 3.90 39.39 11.27
CA ARG A 98 4.76 38.60 10.37
C ARG A 98 5.15 37.25 10.97
N ASN A 99 5.36 37.17 12.27
CA ASN A 99 5.62 35.91 12.96
C ASN A 99 4.37 35.02 12.96
N GLU A 100 3.21 35.58 13.30
CA GLU A 100 1.92 34.88 13.29
C GLU A 100 1.56 34.37 11.86
N LEU A 101 1.78 35.20 10.83
CA LEU A 101 1.60 34.83 9.43
C LEU A 101 2.53 33.69 9.02
N HIS A 102 3.78 33.70 9.47
CA HIS A 102 4.72 32.63 9.17
C HIS A 102 4.27 31.29 9.78
N GLU A 103 3.82 31.30 11.04
CA GLU A 103 3.27 30.11 11.70
C GLU A 103 2.00 29.60 10.99
N CYS A 104 1.09 30.50 10.62
CA CYS A 104 -0.14 30.15 9.90
C CYS A 104 0.18 29.54 8.53
N LYS A 105 1.13 30.10 7.76
CA LYS A 105 1.55 29.55 6.47
C LYS A 105 2.17 28.15 6.58
N ILE A 106 2.85 27.84 7.68
CA ILE A 106 3.37 26.49 7.92
C ILE A 106 2.24 25.49 8.17
N LYS A 107 1.19 25.90 8.90
CA LYS A 107 0.08 25.02 9.30
C LYS A 107 -1.05 24.93 8.27
N GLU A 108 -1.21 25.93 7.41
CA GLU A 108 -2.34 26.11 6.47
C GLU A 108 -2.71 24.82 5.75
N GLN A 109 -1.73 24.17 5.11
CA GLN A 109 -1.98 22.99 4.30
C GLN A 109 -2.49 21.82 5.13
N GLN A 110 -2.00 21.64 6.37
CA GLN A 110 -2.38 20.49 7.20
C GLN A 110 -3.72 20.72 7.88
N ILE A 111 -3.95 21.92 8.43
CA ILE A 111 -5.24 22.28 9.04
C ILE A 111 -6.36 22.24 8.01
N THR A 112 -6.13 22.77 6.79
CA THR A 112 -7.13 22.72 5.72
C THR A 112 -7.52 21.28 5.37
N LYS A 113 -6.55 20.37 5.28
CA LYS A 113 -6.82 18.95 5.00
C LYS A 113 -7.62 18.29 6.11
N ILE A 114 -7.20 18.48 7.37
CA ILE A 114 -7.86 17.89 8.54
C ILE A 114 -9.28 18.43 8.67
N TYR A 115 -9.48 19.74 8.53
CA TYR A 115 -10.78 20.37 8.57
C TYR A 115 -11.73 19.79 7.50
N GLN A 116 -11.29 19.73 6.24
CA GLN A 116 -12.08 19.16 5.15
C GLN A 116 -12.44 17.69 5.42
N GLN A 117 -11.51 16.91 5.96
CA GLN A 117 -11.73 15.52 6.31
C GLN A 117 -12.76 15.35 7.43
N ILE A 118 -12.62 16.10 8.54
CA ILE A 118 -13.55 16.05 9.67
C ILE A 118 -14.97 16.45 9.27
N VAL A 119 -15.13 17.50 8.44
CA VAL A 119 -16.46 17.93 7.96
C VAL A 119 -17.13 16.81 7.17
N LEU A 120 -16.39 16.15 6.27
CA LEU A 120 -16.90 15.05 5.45
C LEU A 120 -17.21 13.80 6.28
N ASP A 121 -16.34 13.47 7.24
CA ASP A 121 -16.53 12.32 8.12
C ASP A 121 -17.77 12.54 9.02
N LYS A 122 -18.03 13.78 9.45
CA LYS A 122 -19.27 14.16 10.15
C LYS A 122 -20.50 13.92 9.29
N GLU A 123 -20.49 14.37 8.03
CA GLU A 123 -21.62 14.15 7.10
C GLU A 123 -21.94 12.68 6.90
N LYS A 124 -20.91 11.81 6.95
CA LYS A 124 -21.03 10.37 6.77
C LYS A 124 -21.24 9.60 8.06
N ASN A 125 -21.30 10.29 9.21
CA ASN A 125 -21.36 9.70 10.56
C ASN A 125 -20.23 8.68 10.80
N THR A 126 -19.01 9.04 10.40
CA THR A 126 -17.80 8.23 10.61
C THR A 126 -16.83 8.94 11.55
N ASP A 127 -16.02 8.16 12.25
CA ASP A 127 -14.97 8.69 13.11
C ASP A 127 -13.82 9.26 12.28
N PHE A 128 -13.15 10.29 12.79
CA PHE A 128 -11.93 10.82 12.17
C PHE A 128 -10.75 9.91 12.50
N ILE A 129 -9.98 9.54 11.50
CA ILE A 129 -8.87 8.59 11.62
C ILE A 129 -7.62 9.20 11.02
N ASN A 130 -6.50 9.07 11.74
CA ASN A 130 -5.21 9.37 11.15
C ASN A 130 -4.93 8.35 10.04
N ASP A 131 -5.04 8.80 8.80
CA ASP A 131 -4.96 7.92 7.64
C ASP A 131 -3.54 7.81 7.07
N THR A 132 -2.52 8.29 7.76
CA THR A 132 -1.13 8.32 7.25
C THR A 132 -0.65 6.95 6.78
N TYR A 133 -0.78 5.92 7.61
CA TYR A 133 -0.38 4.56 7.24
C TYR A 133 -1.39 3.93 6.26
N LEU A 134 -2.68 4.14 6.47
CA LEU A 134 -3.73 3.61 5.59
C LEU A 134 -3.61 4.12 4.16
N LYS A 135 -3.25 5.40 3.98
CA LYS A 135 -2.94 6.01 2.68
C LYS A 135 -1.80 5.28 1.99
N TYR A 136 -0.73 4.96 2.73
CA TYR A 136 0.39 4.21 2.19
C TYR A 136 -0.01 2.78 1.80
N LEU A 137 -0.73 2.09 2.70
CA LEU A 137 -1.14 0.71 2.50
C LEU A 137 -2.09 0.58 1.30
N LEU A 138 -3.08 1.47 1.19
CA LEU A 138 -4.14 1.36 0.21
C LEU A 138 -3.77 1.96 -1.15
N ASN A 139 -2.71 2.76 -1.23
CA ASN A 139 -2.16 3.18 -2.51
C ASN A 139 -1.50 1.99 -3.22
N PRO A 140 -1.71 1.81 -4.54
CA PRO A 140 -1.02 0.78 -5.30
C PRO A 140 0.49 1.05 -5.28
N THR A 141 1.21 0.31 -4.44
CA THR A 141 2.62 0.60 -4.16
C THR A 141 3.56 -0.10 -5.14
N ARG A 142 4.78 0.42 -5.24
CA ARG A 142 5.91 -0.23 -5.93
C ARG A 142 6.20 -1.65 -5.42
N ILE A 143 5.69 -2.01 -4.24
CA ILE A 143 5.95 -3.29 -3.60
C ILE A 143 5.08 -4.40 -4.17
N GLU A 144 3.85 -4.10 -4.62
CA GLU A 144 3.01 -5.09 -5.31
C GLU A 144 3.70 -5.62 -6.58
N TRP A 145 4.38 -4.74 -7.31
CA TRP A 145 5.20 -5.11 -8.47
C TRP A 145 6.39 -6.00 -8.10
N LEU A 146 6.99 -5.81 -6.93
CA LEU A 146 8.07 -6.66 -6.42
C LEU A 146 7.58 -8.07 -6.14
N LEU A 147 6.39 -8.22 -5.53
CA LEU A 147 5.73 -9.51 -5.33
C LEU A 147 5.53 -10.23 -6.68
N PHE A 148 4.95 -9.56 -7.67
CA PHE A 148 4.72 -10.14 -8.99
C PHE A 148 6.02 -10.50 -9.72
N GLY A 149 7.04 -9.64 -9.68
CA GLY A 149 8.34 -9.92 -10.30
C GLY A 149 8.99 -11.18 -9.75
N ILE A 150 8.87 -11.41 -8.44
CA ILE A 150 9.43 -12.61 -7.80
C ILE A 150 8.62 -13.85 -8.13
N LEU A 151 7.29 -13.76 -8.15
CA LEU A 151 6.43 -14.86 -8.59
C LEU A 151 6.78 -15.29 -10.02
N VAL A 152 7.01 -14.34 -10.93
CA VAL A 152 7.46 -14.62 -12.30
C VAL A 152 8.79 -15.38 -12.30
N ILE A 153 9.80 -14.91 -11.55
CA ILE A 153 11.11 -15.57 -11.47
C ILE A 153 10.98 -17.01 -10.94
N LEU A 154 10.21 -17.20 -9.86
CA LEU A 154 9.99 -18.52 -9.26
C LEU A 154 9.27 -19.47 -10.22
N PHE A 155 8.26 -18.99 -10.94
CA PHE A 155 7.55 -19.77 -11.94
C PHE A 155 8.47 -20.13 -13.11
N LEU A 156 9.25 -19.18 -13.63
CA LEU A 156 10.23 -19.46 -14.70
C LEU A 156 11.29 -20.49 -14.27
N PHE A 157 11.82 -20.36 -13.05
CA PHE A 157 12.79 -21.32 -12.50
C PHE A 157 12.19 -22.72 -12.34
N SER A 158 10.94 -22.81 -11.85
CA SER A 158 10.19 -24.06 -11.74
C SER A 158 10.10 -24.80 -13.08
N TYR A 159 9.84 -24.08 -14.18
CA TYR A 159 9.76 -24.68 -15.52
C TYR A 159 11.13 -24.96 -16.16
N SER A 160 12.14 -24.12 -15.89
CA SER A 160 13.48 -24.21 -16.51
C SER A 160 14.34 -25.36 -15.94
N THR A 161 14.05 -25.82 -14.73
CA THR A 161 14.82 -26.87 -14.04
C THR A 161 14.53 -28.30 -14.53
N GLU A 162 13.66 -28.48 -15.53
CA GLU A 162 13.44 -29.82 -16.11
C GLU A 162 14.63 -30.29 -16.94
N LYS A 163 15.20 -31.43 -16.55
CA LYS A 163 16.20 -32.10 -17.38
C LYS A 163 15.52 -32.67 -18.63
N ARG A 164 16.10 -32.40 -19.80
CA ARG A 164 15.63 -32.94 -21.09
C ARG A 164 15.47 -34.46 -21.08
N SER A 165 16.31 -35.20 -20.35
CA SER A 165 16.21 -36.65 -20.21
C SER A 165 14.91 -37.12 -19.56
N ILE A 166 14.40 -36.40 -18.55
CA ILE A 166 13.16 -36.71 -17.86
C ILE A 166 11.96 -36.38 -18.75
N LEU A 167 12.02 -35.23 -19.45
CA LEU A 167 10.99 -34.85 -20.42
C LEU A 167 10.84 -35.87 -21.54
N ASN A 168 11.96 -36.40 -22.06
CA ASN A 168 11.93 -37.45 -23.09
C ASN A 168 11.28 -38.75 -22.56
N ILE A 169 11.64 -39.21 -21.35
CA ILE A 169 11.03 -40.42 -20.75
C ILE A 169 9.52 -40.21 -20.55
N CYS A 170 9.11 -39.05 -20.05
CA CYS A 170 7.70 -38.75 -19.83
C CYS A 170 6.92 -38.56 -21.13
N SER A 171 7.57 -38.15 -22.22
CA SER A 171 6.97 -38.07 -23.55
C SER A 171 6.66 -39.44 -24.17
N CYS A 172 7.40 -40.48 -23.78
CA CYS A 172 7.15 -41.87 -24.21
C CYS A 172 5.94 -42.52 -23.50
N THR A 173 5.34 -41.85 -22.52
CA THR A 173 4.16 -42.35 -21.79
C THR A 173 2.92 -41.51 -22.10
N LYS A 174 1.79 -42.16 -22.43
CA LYS A 174 0.53 -41.50 -22.88
C LYS A 174 0.05 -40.33 -22.01
N CYS A 175 0.40 -40.27 -20.72
CA CYS A 175 -0.02 -39.20 -19.81
C CYS A 175 1.12 -38.59 -18.96
N GLY A 176 2.38 -38.92 -19.24
CA GLY A 176 3.51 -38.50 -18.39
C GLY A 176 3.68 -36.99 -18.30
N ILE A 177 3.64 -36.30 -19.44
CA ILE A 177 3.78 -34.83 -19.52
C ILE A 177 2.63 -34.12 -18.79
N ASN A 178 1.38 -34.58 -19.00
CA ASN A 178 0.21 -33.99 -18.34
C ASN A 178 0.23 -34.18 -16.82
N ARG A 179 0.81 -35.29 -16.33
CA ARG A 179 0.97 -35.53 -14.89
C ARG A 179 1.99 -34.58 -14.26
N ILE A 180 3.11 -34.33 -14.93
CA ILE A 180 4.11 -33.33 -14.49
C ILE A 180 3.49 -31.94 -14.49
N ARG A 181 2.79 -31.57 -15.57
CA ARG A 181 2.09 -30.28 -15.70
C ARG A 181 1.14 -30.03 -14.54
N LYS A 182 0.25 -30.99 -14.24
CA LYS A 182 -0.67 -30.90 -13.10
C LYS A 182 0.04 -30.80 -11.75
N GLN A 183 1.18 -31.49 -11.57
CA GLN A 183 1.94 -31.40 -10.33
C GLN A 183 2.63 -30.05 -10.17
N LYS A 184 3.19 -29.48 -11.26
CA LYS A 184 3.82 -28.16 -11.25
C LYS A 184 2.81 -27.04 -11.03
N LEU A 185 1.67 -27.11 -11.70
CA LEU A 185 0.59 -26.15 -11.50
C LEU A 185 0.13 -26.14 -10.04
N LYS A 186 -0.10 -27.32 -9.45
CA LYS A 186 -0.42 -27.44 -8.02
C LYS A 186 0.66 -26.87 -7.12
N TRP A 187 1.93 -27.09 -7.45
CA TRP A 187 3.02 -26.58 -6.64
C TRP A 187 3.13 -25.06 -6.76
N ASN A 188 3.19 -24.51 -7.96
CA ASN A 188 3.25 -23.07 -8.18
C ASN A 188 2.02 -22.33 -7.62
N MET A 189 0.83 -22.95 -7.62
CA MET A 189 -0.34 -22.40 -6.93
C MET A 189 -0.14 -22.31 -5.41
N LEU A 190 0.40 -23.35 -4.79
CA LEU A 190 0.70 -23.34 -3.35
C LEU A 190 1.80 -22.30 -3.03
N VAL A 191 2.83 -22.18 -3.88
CA VAL A 191 3.85 -21.12 -3.77
C VAL A 191 3.20 -19.73 -3.83
N CYS A 192 2.37 -19.48 -4.85
CA CYS A 192 1.64 -18.21 -5.02
C CYS A 192 0.80 -17.88 -3.78
N PHE A 193 0.05 -18.87 -3.28
CA PHE A 193 -0.75 -18.74 -2.06
C PHE A 193 0.12 -18.40 -0.84
N THR A 194 1.25 -19.09 -0.63
CA THR A 194 2.12 -18.81 0.51
C THR A 194 2.74 -17.41 0.46
N PHE A 195 3.20 -16.95 -0.71
CA PHE A 195 3.79 -15.62 -0.83
C PHE A 195 2.77 -14.50 -0.70
N THR A 196 1.59 -14.65 -1.32
CA THR A 196 0.48 -13.69 -1.15
C THR A 196 0.02 -13.61 0.31
N THR A 197 -0.07 -14.76 0.99
CA THR A 197 -0.44 -14.80 2.41
C THR A 197 0.61 -14.13 3.29
N LEU A 198 1.90 -14.42 3.08
CA LEU A 198 2.98 -13.79 3.84
C LEU A 198 3.02 -12.28 3.64
N PHE A 199 2.79 -11.82 2.41
CA PHE A 199 2.79 -10.40 2.08
C PHE A 199 1.63 -9.67 2.76
N THR A 200 0.41 -10.20 2.62
CA THR A 200 -0.77 -9.64 3.32
C THR A 200 -0.64 -9.73 4.84
N PHE A 201 0.05 -10.75 5.37
CA PHE A 201 0.32 -10.84 6.80
C PHE A 201 1.24 -9.72 7.28
N VAL A 202 2.29 -9.38 6.52
CA VAL A 202 3.16 -8.23 6.85
C VAL A 202 2.38 -6.92 6.82
N GLU A 203 1.54 -6.72 5.81
CA GLU A 203 0.64 -5.56 5.71
C GLU A 203 -0.27 -5.45 6.94
N LEU A 204 -0.97 -6.54 7.30
CA LEU A 204 -1.84 -6.58 8.48
C LEU A 204 -1.08 -6.34 9.79
N PHE A 205 0.09 -6.96 9.95
CA PHE A 205 0.91 -6.82 11.14
C PHE A 205 1.36 -5.37 11.34
N LEU A 206 1.77 -4.71 10.26
CA LEU A 206 2.15 -3.31 10.29
C LEU A 206 0.95 -2.40 10.56
N SER A 207 -0.21 -2.62 9.93
CA SER A 207 -1.45 -1.88 10.25
C SER A 207 -1.80 -1.96 11.73
N ILE A 208 -1.65 -3.13 12.35
CA ILE A 208 -1.95 -3.31 13.78
C ILE A 208 -0.95 -2.55 14.66
N ILE A 209 0.32 -2.47 14.27
CA ILE A 209 1.35 -1.78 15.06
C ILE A 209 1.22 -0.26 14.96
N PHE A 210 0.94 0.26 13.77
CA PHE A 210 0.94 1.71 13.53
C PHE A 210 -0.41 2.37 13.78
N ASP A 211 -1.49 1.78 13.25
CA ASP A 211 -2.82 2.37 13.39
C ASP A 211 -3.57 1.76 14.57
N GLY A 212 -3.27 0.53 14.96
CA GLY A 212 -4.01 -0.17 16.02
C GLY A 212 -5.27 -0.88 15.50
N VAL A 213 -5.83 -1.73 16.35
CA VAL A 213 -6.87 -2.71 15.94
C VAL A 213 -8.22 -2.04 15.64
N THR A 214 -8.51 -0.90 16.28
CA THR A 214 -9.77 -0.14 16.14
C THR A 214 -9.94 0.40 14.72
N HIS A 215 -8.85 0.82 14.07
CA HIS A 215 -8.86 1.44 12.75
C HIS A 215 -9.07 0.43 11.61
N LEU A 216 -8.87 -0.87 11.86
CA LEU A 216 -9.16 -1.93 10.89
C LEU A 216 -10.66 -2.13 10.64
N SER A 217 -11.49 -1.81 11.63
CA SER A 217 -12.95 -1.91 11.55
C SER A 217 -13.58 -0.67 10.94
N ALA A 218 -12.79 0.40 10.79
CA ALA A 218 -13.26 1.66 10.26
C ALA A 218 -13.63 1.58 8.78
N PRO A 219 -14.56 2.43 8.32
CA PRO A 219 -14.91 2.51 6.92
C PRO A 219 -13.78 3.14 6.10
N VAL A 220 -13.50 2.55 4.93
CA VAL A 220 -12.44 3.01 4.02
C VAL A 220 -12.68 4.43 3.51
N ILE A 221 -13.93 4.90 3.56
CA ILE A 221 -14.33 6.23 3.10
C ILE A 221 -13.66 7.36 3.91
N SER A 222 -13.29 7.08 5.16
CA SER A 222 -12.55 8.00 6.02
C SER A 222 -11.12 8.25 5.51
N VAL A 223 -10.55 7.35 4.70
CA VAL A 223 -9.21 7.50 4.11
C VAL A 223 -9.27 8.33 2.83
N GLU A 224 -8.51 9.43 2.78
CA GLU A 224 -8.54 10.39 1.67
C GLU A 224 -8.22 9.76 0.30
N THR A 225 -7.20 8.89 0.23
CA THR A 225 -6.71 8.33 -1.05
C THR A 225 -7.70 7.37 -1.72
N VAL A 226 -8.52 6.67 -0.93
CA VAL A 226 -9.48 5.68 -1.44
C VAL A 226 -10.89 6.27 -1.51
N ARG A 227 -11.09 7.48 -0.98
CA ARG A 227 -12.36 8.18 -0.97
C ARG A 227 -12.95 8.36 -2.36
N GLU A 228 -12.13 8.69 -3.35
CA GLU A 228 -12.56 8.89 -4.74
C GLU A 228 -13.03 7.59 -5.42
N TYR A 229 -12.52 6.44 -4.96
CA TYR A 229 -12.74 5.14 -5.59
C TYR A 229 -13.74 4.26 -4.84
N SER A 230 -14.05 4.58 -3.58
CA SER A 230 -14.94 3.79 -2.72
C SER A 230 -16.37 4.36 -2.69
N ILE A 231 -17.23 3.79 -3.53
CA ILE A 231 -18.69 4.01 -3.46
C ILE A 231 -19.30 3.19 -2.30
N PHE A 232 -18.59 2.14 -1.87
CA PHE A 232 -19.09 1.18 -0.89
C PHE A 232 -18.53 1.45 0.52
N ASN A 233 -19.41 1.36 1.52
CA ASN A 233 -19.06 1.44 2.94
C ASN A 233 -18.41 0.12 3.43
N ILE A 234 -17.23 -0.18 2.89
CA ILE A 234 -16.43 -1.37 3.14
C ILE A 234 -15.42 -1.02 4.26
N SER A 235 -15.16 -1.95 5.17
CA SER A 235 -14.16 -1.74 6.23
C SER A 235 -12.74 -1.90 5.69
N VAL A 236 -11.77 -1.24 6.32
CA VAL A 236 -10.34 -1.34 5.97
C VAL A 236 -9.89 -2.81 5.91
N LEU A 237 -10.29 -3.62 6.90
CA LEU A 237 -9.98 -5.06 6.92
C LEU A 237 -10.51 -5.78 5.67
N SER A 238 -11.75 -5.52 5.28
CA SER A 238 -12.33 -6.13 4.08
C SER A 238 -11.67 -5.65 2.78
N MET A 239 -11.16 -4.42 2.74
CA MET A 239 -10.37 -3.92 1.62
C MET A 239 -9.01 -4.62 1.51
N ILE A 240 -8.33 -4.87 2.64
CA ILE A 240 -7.10 -5.68 2.67
C ILE A 240 -7.41 -7.11 2.18
N GLY A 241 -8.54 -7.69 2.59
CA GLY A 241 -9.00 -8.99 2.10
C GLY A 241 -9.26 -9.00 0.59
N LEU A 242 -9.88 -7.96 0.03
CA LEU A 242 -10.08 -7.82 -1.41
C LEU A 242 -8.74 -7.68 -2.15
N ARG A 243 -7.78 -6.93 -1.61
CA ARG A 243 -6.42 -6.84 -2.17
C ARG A 243 -5.72 -8.20 -2.16
N PHE A 244 -5.85 -8.99 -1.09
CA PHE A 244 -5.34 -10.36 -1.07
C PHE A 244 -5.92 -11.22 -2.21
N VAL A 245 -7.25 -11.17 -2.40
CA VAL A 245 -7.92 -11.90 -3.50
C VAL A 245 -7.42 -11.42 -4.85
N PHE A 246 -7.28 -10.10 -5.04
CA PHE A 246 -6.75 -9.52 -6.26
C PHE A 246 -5.32 -9.98 -6.55
N HIS A 247 -4.41 -9.95 -5.57
CA HIS A 247 -3.04 -10.43 -5.68
C HIS A 247 -2.98 -11.93 -6.03
N PHE A 248 -3.87 -12.73 -5.44
CA PHE A 248 -3.93 -14.15 -5.73
C PHE A 248 -4.42 -14.43 -7.17
N ILE A 249 -5.48 -13.73 -7.62
CA ILE A 249 -6.01 -13.88 -8.98
C ILE A 249 -4.99 -13.43 -10.02
N THR A 250 -4.36 -12.28 -9.82
CA THR A 250 -3.32 -11.77 -10.73
C THR A 250 -2.11 -12.70 -10.78
N GLY A 251 -1.63 -13.19 -9.63
CA GLY A 251 -0.59 -14.22 -9.57
C GLY A 251 -0.97 -15.51 -10.31
N PHE A 252 -2.24 -15.92 -10.21
CA PHE A 252 -2.77 -17.08 -10.95
C PHE A 252 -2.83 -16.84 -12.47
N ILE A 253 -3.23 -15.64 -12.91
CA ILE A 253 -3.22 -15.26 -14.34
C ILE A 253 -1.79 -15.31 -14.88
N ILE A 254 -0.81 -14.76 -14.16
CA ILE A 254 0.61 -14.81 -14.53
C ILE A 254 1.09 -16.26 -14.69
N LEU A 255 0.71 -17.14 -13.75
CA LEU A 255 1.05 -18.56 -13.80
C LEU A 255 0.48 -19.25 -15.05
N LEU A 256 -0.77 -18.96 -15.41
CA LEU A 256 -1.41 -19.49 -16.61
C LEU A 256 -0.71 -19.01 -17.89
N ILE A 257 -0.34 -17.73 -17.95
CA ILE A 257 0.41 -17.17 -19.10
C ILE A 257 1.75 -17.89 -19.27
N ILE A 258 2.51 -18.08 -18.19
CA ILE A 258 3.79 -18.79 -18.25
C ILE A 258 3.60 -20.25 -18.68
N GLU A 259 2.56 -20.92 -18.18
CA GLU A 259 2.23 -22.29 -18.59
C GLU A 259 1.91 -22.38 -20.10
N LEU A 260 1.11 -21.44 -20.62
CA LEU A 260 0.78 -21.36 -22.04
C LEU A 260 2.02 -21.10 -22.91
N CYS A 261 2.89 -20.17 -22.51
CA CYS A 261 4.14 -19.88 -23.21
C CYS A 261 5.06 -21.11 -23.27
N PHE A 262 5.24 -21.80 -22.13
CA PHE A 262 6.06 -23.00 -22.07
C PHE A 262 5.47 -24.14 -22.91
N TRP A 263 4.14 -24.28 -22.91
CA TRP A 263 3.45 -25.28 -23.71
C TRP A 263 3.60 -25.05 -25.22
N ASN A 264 3.45 -23.79 -25.67
CA ASN A 264 3.66 -23.43 -27.07
C ASN A 264 5.10 -23.70 -27.51
N HIS A 265 6.08 -23.37 -26.68
CA HIS A 265 7.48 -23.69 -26.95
C HIS A 265 7.74 -25.20 -27.03
N PHE A 266 7.14 -25.97 -26.11
CA PHE A 266 7.25 -27.42 -26.09
C PHE A 266 6.63 -28.07 -27.35
N LYS A 267 5.44 -27.62 -27.78
CA LYS A 267 4.80 -28.08 -29.02
C LYS A 267 5.68 -27.82 -30.24
N GLN A 268 6.29 -26.65 -30.35
CA GLN A 268 7.16 -26.30 -31.48
C GLN A 268 8.41 -27.20 -31.54
N LEU A 269 9.03 -27.51 -30.39
CA LEU A 269 10.18 -28.41 -30.32
C LEU A 269 9.84 -29.86 -30.70
N PHE A 270 8.61 -30.29 -30.44
CA PHE A 270 8.14 -31.64 -30.78
C PHE A 270 7.72 -31.77 -32.24
N LEU A 271 7.00 -30.78 -32.79
CA LEU A 271 6.57 -30.75 -34.19
C LEU A 271 7.75 -30.68 -35.17
N LYS A 272 8.83 -29.98 -34.82
CA LYS A 272 10.07 -29.93 -35.62
C LYS A 272 10.87 -31.24 -35.68
N ARG A 273 10.50 -32.28 -34.91
CA ARG A 273 11.18 -33.60 -34.90
C ARG A 273 10.42 -34.69 -35.65
N VAL A 274 9.22 -34.40 -36.17
CA VAL A 274 8.34 -35.36 -36.86
C VAL A 274 8.34 -35.14 -38.38
N ILE A 275 9.10 -34.17 -38.87
CA ILE A 275 9.41 -33.92 -40.29
C ILE A 275 10.92 -34.09 -40.44
#